data_AF-A0A7G8WBS3-F1
#
_entry.id   AF-A0A7G8WBS3-F1
#
_cell.length_a   1.000
_cell.length_b   1.000
_cell.length_c   1.000
_cell.angle_alpha   90.00
_cell.angle_beta   90.00
_cell.angle_gamma   90.00
#
_symmetry.space_group_name_H-M   'P 1'
#
loop_
_entity.id
_entity.type
_entity.pdbx_description
1 polymer ?
#
loop_
_entity_poly.entity_id
_entity_poly.type
_entity_poly.pdbx_seq_one_letter_code
_entity_poly.pdbx_strand_id
1 'polypeptide(L)'
;MEKFKKHWEIQHNWQLLFPFFGLIILAYSAFKITNAFLDNYGITVTIIASLFIFLGLLKLVLFIFKKLEKKWILDYKWEMIRVFMVFAFTGSSSLFVGRPIISFIGITKENLNLTLYWFLYIIIGLIFYQILLVIFGWLFGQFKFFWEFEKKMLRRFGLNRFLD
;
A
#
# COMPACT_ATOMS: atom_id res chain seq x y z
N MET A 1 8.89 8.43 -25.72
CA MET A 1 8.24 9.06 -24.54
C MET A 1 6.75 9.30 -24.75
N GLU A 2 6.30 9.81 -25.91
CA GLU A 2 4.88 10.15 -26.13
C GLU A 2 3.90 8.98 -26.03
N LYS A 3 4.26 7.81 -26.59
CA LYS A 3 3.45 6.59 -26.47
C LYS A 3 3.18 6.21 -25.01
N PHE A 4 4.17 6.39 -24.13
CA PHE A 4 4.05 6.12 -22.71
C PHE A 4 3.11 7.12 -22.03
N LYS A 5 3.28 8.42 -22.29
CA LYS A 5 2.40 9.46 -21.74
C LYS A 5 0.95 9.24 -22.15
N LYS A 6 0.70 8.88 -23.42
CA LYS A 6 -0.64 8.56 -23.91
C LYS A 6 -1.23 7.32 -23.24
N HIS A 7 -0.46 6.26 -23.09
CA HIS A 7 -0.93 5.01 -22.46
C HIS A 7 -1.32 5.21 -21.00
N TRP A 8 -0.56 6.02 -20.26
CA TRP A 8 -0.79 6.31 -18.85
C TRP A 8 -1.63 7.56 -18.60
N GLU A 9 -2.16 8.19 -19.66
CA GLU A 9 -2.98 9.40 -19.61
C GLU A 9 -2.32 10.56 -18.84
N ILE A 10 -1.00 10.68 -19.00
CA ILE A 10 -0.19 11.74 -18.39
C ILE A 10 -0.47 13.07 -19.11
N GLN A 11 -1.03 14.01 -18.38
CA GLN A 11 -1.35 15.36 -18.83
C GLN A 11 -0.17 16.32 -18.64
N HIS A 12 0.58 16.17 -17.54
CA HIS A 12 1.66 17.08 -17.17
C HIS A 12 2.96 16.33 -16.86
N ASN A 13 4.10 16.91 -17.22
CA ASN A 13 5.40 16.24 -17.06
C ASN A 13 5.74 15.88 -15.61
N TRP A 14 5.29 16.66 -14.62
CA TRP A 14 5.52 16.35 -13.21
C TRP A 14 4.86 15.04 -12.77
N GLN A 15 3.82 14.57 -13.47
CA GLN A 15 3.16 13.29 -13.18
C GLN A 15 4.06 12.09 -13.48
N LEU A 16 5.11 12.24 -14.29
CA LEU A 16 6.12 11.20 -14.53
C LEU A 16 6.91 10.81 -13.27
N LEU A 17 6.89 11.67 -12.23
CA LEU A 17 7.48 11.36 -10.94
C LEU A 17 6.84 10.11 -10.32
N PHE A 18 5.53 9.89 -10.47
CA PHE A 18 4.87 8.72 -9.86
C PHE A 18 5.31 7.40 -10.47
N PRO A 19 5.30 7.19 -11.81
CA PRO A 19 5.91 6.01 -12.41
C PRO A 19 7.38 5.83 -12.03
N PHE A 20 8.16 6.91 -11.99
CA PHE A 20 9.57 6.85 -11.63
C PHE A 20 9.78 6.36 -10.19
N PHE A 21 9.14 7.00 -9.21
CA PHE A 21 9.19 6.54 -7.82
C PHE A 21 8.59 5.16 -7.64
N GLY A 22 7.53 4.82 -8.39
CA GLY A 22 6.94 3.49 -8.39
C GLY A 22 7.93 2.41 -8.82
N LEU A 23 8.72 2.67 -9.87
CA LEU A 23 9.79 1.76 -10.31
C LEU A 23 10.93 1.67 -9.29
N ILE A 24 11.33 2.78 -8.66
CA ILE A 24 12.36 2.78 -7.59
C ILE A 24 11.90 1.94 -6.40
N ILE A 25 10.67 2.16 -5.92
CA ILE A 25 10.10 1.40 -4.80
C ILE A 25 10.00 -0.09 -5.15
N LEU A 26 9.62 -0.40 -6.39
CA LEU A 26 9.55 -1.79 -6.87
C LEU A 26 10.94 -2.44 -6.92
N ALA A 27 11.95 -1.73 -7.40
CA ALA A 27 13.34 -2.19 -7.44
C ALA A 27 13.90 -2.42 -6.03
N TYR A 28 13.67 -1.47 -5.12
CA TYR A 28 14.04 -1.61 -3.71
C TYR A 28 13.33 -2.80 -3.06
N SER A 29 12.05 -2.99 -3.33
CA SER A 29 11.28 -4.12 -2.80
C SER A 29 11.79 -5.45 -3.35
N ALA A 30 12.08 -5.53 -4.65
CA ALA A 30 12.66 -6.70 -5.28
C ALA A 30 14.03 -7.07 -4.69
N PHE A 31 14.90 -6.07 -4.50
CA PHE A 31 16.20 -6.26 -3.85
C PHE A 31 16.03 -6.73 -2.40
N LYS A 32 15.17 -6.07 -1.61
CA LYS A 32 14.94 -6.42 -0.20
C LYS A 32 14.39 -7.83 -0.04
N ILE A 33 13.43 -8.22 -0.89
CA ILE A 33 12.90 -9.60 -0.91
C ILE A 33 14.02 -10.57 -1.24
N THR A 34 14.79 -10.32 -2.30
CA THR A 34 15.88 -11.21 -2.73
C THR A 34 16.95 -11.35 -1.64
N ASN A 35 17.37 -10.23 -1.06
CA ASN A 35 18.37 -10.20 0.00
C ASN A 35 17.90 -10.92 1.27
N ALA A 36 16.58 -10.93 1.57
CA ALA A 36 16.05 -11.68 2.70
C ALA A 36 16.14 -13.21 2.52
N PHE A 37 16.28 -13.71 1.29
CA PHE A 37 16.39 -15.15 1.00
C PHE A 37 17.79 -15.59 0.56
N LEU A 38 18.59 -14.69 -0.02
CA LEU A 38 19.85 -15.01 -0.69
C LEU A 38 21.08 -14.26 -0.15
N ASP A 39 20.99 -13.61 1.02
CA ASP A 39 22.12 -12.91 1.65
C ASP A 39 23.40 -13.77 1.75
N ASN A 40 23.23 -15.06 2.04
CA ASN A 40 24.33 -16.01 2.22
C ASN A 40 25.07 -16.42 0.93
N TYR A 41 24.52 -16.13 -0.25
CA TYR A 41 25.07 -16.56 -1.56
C TYR A 41 25.97 -15.52 -2.23
N GLY A 42 26.20 -14.39 -1.57
CA GLY A 42 27.05 -13.30 -2.06
C GLY A 42 26.32 -12.29 -2.94
N ILE A 43 26.86 -11.07 -2.99
CA ILE A 43 26.15 -9.90 -3.53
C ILE A 43 25.83 -10.00 -5.03
N THR A 44 26.70 -10.65 -5.82
CA THR A 44 26.50 -10.81 -7.27
C THR A 44 25.26 -11.65 -7.58
N VAL A 45 25.07 -12.76 -6.84
CA VAL A 45 23.90 -13.62 -6.98
C VAL A 45 22.63 -12.87 -6.58
N THR A 46 22.69 -12.13 -5.48
CA THR A 46 21.57 -11.29 -5.01
C THR A 46 21.16 -10.23 -6.03
N ILE A 47 22.11 -9.55 -6.68
CA ILE A 47 21.81 -8.55 -7.72
C ILE A 47 21.13 -9.20 -8.92
N ILE A 48 21.67 -10.30 -9.44
CA ILE A 48 21.09 -11.01 -10.59
C ILE A 48 19.69 -11.51 -10.27
N ALA A 49 19.50 -12.18 -9.13
CA ALA A 49 18.19 -12.67 -8.71
C ALA A 49 17.18 -11.53 -8.50
N SER A 50 17.62 -10.36 -7.99
CA SER A 50 16.76 -9.20 -7.80
C SER A 50 16.20 -8.64 -9.10
N LEU A 51 16.95 -8.73 -10.20
CA LEU A 51 16.46 -8.33 -11.53
C LEU A 51 15.32 -9.25 -11.99
N PHE A 52 15.45 -10.56 -11.80
CA PHE A 52 14.37 -11.51 -12.13
C PHE A 52 13.13 -11.28 -11.28
N ILE A 53 13.30 -11.07 -9.97
CA ILE A 53 12.19 -10.75 -9.06
C ILE A 53 11.52 -9.42 -9.46
N PHE A 54 12.31 -8.40 -9.79
CA PHE A 54 11.79 -7.11 -10.25
C PHE A 54 10.90 -7.25 -11.48
N LEU A 55 11.34 -8.00 -12.50
CA LEU A 55 10.54 -8.22 -13.72
C LEU A 55 9.25 -9.00 -13.41
N GLY A 56 9.32 -10.00 -12.55
CA GLY A 56 8.16 -10.76 -12.08
C GLY A 56 7.14 -9.88 -11.36
N LEU A 57 7.61 -9.06 -10.42
CA LEU A 57 6.78 -8.11 -9.67
C LEU A 57 6.19 -7.03 -10.59
N LEU A 58 6.97 -6.51 -11.54
CA LEU A 58 6.47 -5.51 -12.50
C LEU A 58 5.31 -6.08 -13.33
N LYS A 59 5.46 -7.30 -13.85
CA LYS A 59 4.41 -7.98 -14.60
C LYS A 59 3.16 -8.21 -13.74
N LEU A 60 3.35 -8.61 -12.48
CA LEU A 60 2.27 -8.80 -11.52
C LEU A 60 1.52 -7.48 -11.23
N VAL A 61 2.25 -6.39 -10.98
CA VAL A 61 1.66 -5.07 -10.69
C VAL A 61 0.85 -4.58 -11.90
N LEU A 62 1.40 -4.66 -13.11
CA LEU A 62 0.68 -4.27 -14.33
C LEU A 62 -0.57 -5.13 -14.58
N PHE A 63 -0.51 -6.42 -14.26
CA PHE A 63 -1.66 -7.31 -14.33
C PHE A 63 -2.76 -6.90 -13.32
N ILE A 64 -2.38 -6.59 -12.08
CA ILE A 64 -3.31 -6.09 -11.06
C ILE A 64 -3.92 -4.76 -11.49
N PHE A 65 -3.12 -3.84 -12.04
CA PHE A 65 -3.59 -2.54 -12.51
C PHE A 65 -4.70 -2.71 -13.54
N LYS A 66 -4.50 -3.55 -14.56
CA LYS A 66 -5.51 -3.82 -15.58
C LYS A 66 -6.83 -4.38 -15.00
N LYS A 67 -6.75 -5.15 -13.91
CA LYS A 67 -7.95 -5.68 -13.22
C LYS A 67 -8.65 -4.65 -12.35
N LEU A 68 -7.89 -3.78 -11.70
CA LEU A 68 -8.41 -2.79 -10.76
C LEU A 68 -8.87 -1.50 -11.44
N GLU A 69 -8.28 -1.13 -12.58
CA GLU A 69 -8.71 0.00 -13.41
C GLU A 69 -10.21 -0.07 -13.73
N LYS A 70 -10.75 -1.28 -13.94
CA LYS A 70 -12.20 -1.46 -14.19
C LYS A 70 -13.08 -1.34 -12.94
N LYS A 71 -12.49 -1.44 -11.74
CA LYS A 71 -13.19 -1.45 -10.45
C LYS A 71 -13.03 -0.14 -9.68
N TRP A 72 -11.95 0.58 -9.94
CA TRP A 72 -11.58 1.82 -9.27
C TRP A 72 -11.78 2.96 -10.26
N ILE A 73 -12.75 3.81 -9.96
CA ILE A 73 -13.07 4.98 -10.80
C ILE A 73 -12.08 6.08 -10.42
N LEU A 74 -11.08 6.28 -11.26
CA LEU A 74 -10.08 7.35 -11.18
C LEU A 74 -10.16 8.19 -12.45
N ASP A 75 -9.73 9.45 -12.39
CA ASP A 75 -9.81 10.36 -13.53
C ASP A 75 -8.78 10.00 -14.61
N TYR A 76 -7.63 9.47 -14.20
CA TYR A 76 -6.55 9.08 -15.10
C TYR A 76 -5.83 7.81 -14.65
N LYS A 77 -5.33 7.00 -15.60
CA LYS A 77 -4.61 5.74 -15.31
C LYS A 77 -3.39 5.91 -14.41
N TRP A 78 -2.61 6.98 -14.54
CA TRP A 78 -1.40 7.19 -13.73
C TRP A 78 -1.72 7.39 -12.23
N GLU A 79 -2.95 7.80 -11.89
CA GLU A 79 -3.38 7.96 -10.50
C GLU A 79 -3.44 6.63 -9.75
N MET A 80 -3.58 5.50 -10.47
CA MET A 80 -3.45 4.17 -9.89
C MET A 80 -2.14 4.02 -9.12
N ILE A 81 -1.02 4.50 -9.68
CA ILE A 81 0.30 4.41 -9.05
C ILE A 81 0.29 5.14 -7.70
N ARG A 82 -0.31 6.32 -7.67
CA ARG A 82 -0.46 7.14 -6.46
C ARG A 82 -1.33 6.43 -5.41
N VAL A 83 -2.45 5.84 -5.82
CA VAL A 83 -3.34 5.07 -4.92
C VAL A 83 -2.58 3.89 -4.29
N PHE A 84 -1.79 3.17 -5.09
CA PHE A 84 -0.95 2.08 -4.58
C PHE A 84 0.14 2.56 -3.62
N MET A 85 0.73 3.73 -3.86
CA MET A 85 1.67 4.35 -2.91
C MET A 85 0.98 4.67 -1.58
N VAL A 86 -0.22 5.28 -1.61
CA VAL A 86 -1.00 5.55 -0.39
C VAL A 86 -1.25 4.26 0.38
N PHE A 87 -1.71 3.18 -0.27
CA PHE A 87 -1.89 1.89 0.39
C PHE A 87 -0.60 1.34 1.04
N ALA A 88 0.54 1.46 0.36
CA ALA A 88 1.83 1.03 0.91
C ALA A 88 2.24 1.85 2.15
N PHE A 89 2.05 3.17 2.12
CA PHE A 89 2.30 4.05 3.25
C PHE A 89 1.36 3.79 4.41
N THR A 90 0.05 3.70 4.17
CA THR A 90 -0.95 3.38 5.19
C THR A 90 -0.66 2.05 5.87
N GLY A 91 -0.43 0.98 5.09
CA GLY A 91 -0.20 -0.36 5.65
C GLY A 91 1.08 -0.47 6.47
N SER A 92 2.15 0.20 6.04
CA SER A 92 3.37 0.27 6.84
C SER A 92 3.14 1.06 8.13
N SER A 93 2.49 2.22 8.02
CA SER A 93 2.28 3.15 9.15
C SER A 93 1.34 2.59 10.21
N SER A 94 0.28 1.86 9.83
CA SER A 94 -0.66 1.26 10.77
C SER A 94 0.01 0.26 11.71
N LEU A 95 1.03 -0.48 11.23
CA LEU A 95 1.80 -1.40 12.06
C LEU A 95 2.69 -0.66 13.08
N PHE A 96 3.30 0.45 12.66
CA PHE A 96 4.10 1.31 13.54
C PHE A 96 3.25 1.99 14.61
N VAL A 97 2.02 2.36 14.28
CA VAL A 97 1.07 3.01 15.21
C VAL A 97 0.40 1.99 16.14
N GLY A 98 0.06 0.79 15.68
CA GLY A 98 -0.67 -0.19 16.49
C GLY A 98 0.10 -0.68 17.73
N ARG A 99 1.43 -0.84 17.63
CA ARG A 99 2.27 -1.34 18.73
C ARG A 99 2.32 -0.40 19.94
N PRO A 100 2.70 0.89 19.80
CA PRO A 100 2.75 1.81 20.93
C PRO A 100 1.38 2.02 21.57
N ILE A 101 0.31 2.00 20.79
CA ILE A 101 -1.06 2.20 21.32
C ILE A 101 -1.47 1.05 22.24
N ILE A 102 -1.19 -0.19 21.85
CA ILE A 102 -1.50 -1.35 22.70
C ILE A 102 -0.68 -1.36 23.97
N SER A 103 0.60 -0.99 23.87
CA SER A 103 1.44 -0.81 25.06
C SER A 103 0.94 0.32 25.95
N PHE A 104 0.45 1.42 25.37
CA PHE A 104 -0.07 2.58 26.10
C PHE A 104 -1.37 2.27 26.85
N ILE A 105 -2.23 1.42 26.29
CA ILE A 105 -3.45 0.92 26.94
C ILE A 105 -3.13 -0.14 28.03
N GLY A 106 -1.85 -0.49 28.22
CA GLY A 106 -1.41 -1.45 29.23
C GLY A 106 -1.60 -2.92 28.83
N ILE A 107 -1.91 -3.19 27.56
CA ILE A 107 -2.06 -4.54 27.03
C ILE A 107 -0.68 -5.08 26.67
N THR A 108 -0.10 -5.86 27.58
CA THR A 108 1.15 -6.59 27.34
C THR A 108 0.86 -8.05 27.03
N LYS A 109 1.83 -8.74 26.40
CA LYS A 109 1.76 -10.19 26.18
C LYS A 109 1.81 -11.00 27.48
N GLU A 110 2.21 -10.35 28.57
CA GLU A 110 2.34 -10.93 29.91
C GLU A 110 1.00 -10.87 30.67
N ASN A 111 0.22 -9.81 30.45
CA ASN A 111 -1.05 -9.57 31.17
C ASN A 111 -2.28 -10.12 30.42
N LEU A 112 -2.13 -10.54 29.16
CA LEU A 112 -3.23 -11.02 28.32
C LEU A 112 -2.89 -12.35 27.67
N ASN A 113 -3.91 -13.17 27.42
CA ASN A 113 -3.77 -14.34 26.56
C ASN A 113 -3.23 -13.92 25.18
N LEU A 114 -2.20 -14.63 24.69
CA LEU A 114 -1.51 -14.30 23.44
C LEU A 114 -2.48 -14.18 22.24
N THR A 115 -3.50 -15.03 22.18
CA THR A 115 -4.52 -14.99 21.12
C THR A 115 -5.34 -13.70 21.18
N LEU A 116 -5.75 -13.29 22.38
CA LEU A 116 -6.53 -12.08 22.59
C LEU A 116 -5.69 -10.81 22.35
N TYR A 117 -4.40 -10.84 22.70
CA TYR A 117 -3.45 -9.78 22.37
C TYR A 117 -3.39 -9.53 20.86
N TRP A 118 -3.19 -10.59 20.07
CA TRP A 118 -3.10 -10.46 18.61
C TRP A 118 -4.43 -10.03 17.98
N PHE A 119 -5.55 -10.50 18.51
CA PHE A 119 -6.88 -10.07 18.07
C PHE A 119 -7.09 -8.56 18.29
N LEU A 120 -6.79 -8.05 19.49
CA LEU A 120 -6.86 -6.62 19.79
C LEU A 120 -5.86 -5.81 18.95
N TYR A 121 -4.66 -6.34 18.71
CA TYR A 121 -3.67 -5.73 17.81
C TYR A 121 -4.18 -5.52 16.40
N ILE A 122 -4.84 -6.53 15.84
CA ILE A 122 -5.41 -6.42 14.50
C ILE A 122 -6.57 -5.43 14.50
N ILE A 123 -7.47 -5.47 15.49
CA ILE A 123 -8.62 -4.55 15.54
C ILE A 123 -8.16 -3.10 15.68
N ILE A 124 -7.29 -2.81 16.64
CA ILE A 124 -6.78 -1.46 16.86
C ILE A 124 -6.00 -1.00 15.61
N GLY A 125 -5.13 -1.85 15.08
CA GLY A 125 -4.41 -1.57 13.84
C GLY A 125 -5.34 -1.25 12.66
N LEU A 126 -6.46 -1.98 12.54
CA LEU A 126 -7.47 -1.74 11.49
C LEU A 126 -8.18 -0.40 11.67
N ILE A 127 -8.49 0.02 12.90
CA ILE A 127 -9.11 1.33 13.18
C ILE A 127 -8.15 2.46 12.75
N PHE A 128 -6.87 2.37 13.16
CA PHE A 128 -5.87 3.37 12.75
C PHE A 128 -5.59 3.33 11.26
N TYR A 129 -5.64 2.16 10.63
CA TYR A 129 -5.50 2.02 9.18
C TYR A 129 -6.57 2.84 8.44
N GLN A 130 -7.82 2.83 8.91
CA GLN A 130 -8.90 3.61 8.29
C GLN A 130 -8.61 5.12 8.35
N ILE A 131 -8.25 5.62 9.53
CA ILE A 131 -7.92 7.05 9.73
C ILE A 131 -6.72 7.45 8.85
N LEU A 132 -5.66 6.64 8.84
CA LEU A 132 -4.47 6.90 8.04
C LEU A 132 -4.74 6.84 6.54
N LEU A 133 -5.64 5.97 6.10
CA LEU A 133 -6.03 5.84 4.68
C LEU A 133 -6.68 7.13 4.17
N VAL A 134 -7.53 7.77 4.96
CA VAL A 134 -8.13 9.07 4.61
C VAL A 134 -7.10 10.19 4.64
N ILE A 135 -6.25 10.24 5.67
CA ILE A 135 -5.22 11.28 5.82
C ILE A 135 -4.22 11.21 4.66
N PHE A 136 -3.67 10.04 4.37
CA PHE A 136 -2.75 9.88 3.23
C PHE A 136 -3.46 10.05 1.89
N GLY A 137 -4.71 9.61 1.78
CA GLY A 137 -5.55 9.92 0.62
C GLY A 137 -5.65 11.42 0.38
N TRP A 138 -5.89 12.21 1.42
CA TRP A 138 -5.92 13.67 1.34
C TRP A 138 -4.56 14.28 1.00
N LEU A 139 -3.47 13.85 1.66
CA LEU A 139 -2.10 14.34 1.40
C LEU A 139 -1.66 14.11 -0.05
N PHE A 140 -2.10 13.02 -0.67
CA PHE A 140 -1.79 12.72 -2.08
C PHE A 140 -2.85 13.25 -3.05
N GLY A 141 -3.86 14.00 -2.59
CA GLY A 141 -4.90 14.59 -3.44
C GLY A 141 -5.88 13.57 -4.03
N GLN A 142 -6.12 12.46 -3.32
CA GLN A 142 -7.04 11.37 -3.66
C GLN A 142 -8.10 11.17 -2.56
N PHE A 143 -8.43 12.22 -1.79
CA PHE A 143 -9.39 12.15 -0.67
C PHE A 143 -10.73 11.54 -1.07
N LYS A 144 -11.34 12.02 -2.17
CA LYS A 144 -12.66 11.54 -2.62
C LYS A 144 -12.65 10.05 -2.90
N PHE A 145 -11.63 9.55 -3.59
CA PHE A 145 -11.47 8.12 -3.88
C PHE A 145 -11.39 7.30 -2.57
N PHE A 146 -10.53 7.71 -1.65
CA PHE A 146 -10.31 6.97 -0.40
C PHE A 146 -11.48 7.07 0.58
N TRP A 147 -12.18 8.20 0.61
CA TRP A 147 -13.40 8.37 1.39
C TRP A 147 -14.51 7.43 0.90
N GLU A 148 -14.75 7.34 -0.41
CA GLU A 148 -15.70 6.37 -0.96
C GLU A 148 -15.25 4.91 -0.74
N PHE A 149 -13.95 4.66 -0.84
CA PHE A 149 -13.36 3.35 -0.58
C PHE A 149 -13.59 2.91 0.87
N GLU A 150 -13.32 3.78 1.83
CA GLU A 150 -13.52 3.55 3.26
C GLU A 150 -15.01 3.35 3.58
N LYS A 151 -15.89 4.25 3.10
CA LYS A 151 -17.35 4.09 3.28
C LYS A 151 -17.81 2.75 2.74
N LYS A 152 -17.37 2.34 1.54
CA LYS A 152 -17.72 1.04 0.96
C LYS A 152 -17.23 -0.13 1.81
N MET A 153 -16.09 0.00 2.47
CA MET A 153 -15.54 -1.02 3.34
C MET A 153 -16.29 -1.07 4.68
N LEU A 154 -16.56 0.06 5.32
CA LEU A 154 -17.35 0.16 6.56
C LEU A 154 -18.78 -0.38 6.37
N ARG A 155 -19.37 -0.14 5.20
CA ARG A 155 -20.68 -0.73 4.86
C ARG A 155 -20.68 -2.26 4.85
N ARG A 156 -19.58 -2.87 4.40
CA ARG A 156 -19.42 -4.34 4.40
C ARG A 156 -19.19 -4.93 5.78
N PHE A 157 -18.70 -4.13 6.73
CA PHE A 157 -18.59 -4.51 8.13
C PHE A 157 -19.89 -4.29 8.93
N GLY A 158 -20.98 -3.89 8.27
CA GLY A 158 -22.28 -3.68 8.92
C GLY A 158 -22.39 -2.34 9.67
N LEU A 159 -21.44 -1.42 9.50
CA LEU A 159 -21.43 -0.11 10.15
C LEU A 159 -22.19 0.97 9.35
N ASN A 160 -23.16 0.56 8.53
CA ASN A 160 -23.96 1.44 7.67
C ASN A 160 -24.55 2.64 8.44
N ARG A 161 -24.95 2.42 9.70
CA ARG A 161 -25.62 3.42 10.55
C ARG A 161 -24.77 4.67 10.86
N PHE A 162 -23.45 4.61 10.69
CA PHE A 162 -22.53 5.72 11.00
C PHE A 162 -22.08 6.50 9.75
N LEU A 163 -22.64 6.20 8.58
CA LEU A 163 -22.15 6.70 7.27
C LEU A 163 -23.15 7.59 6.52
N ASP A 164 -24.32 7.83 7.13
CA ASP A 164 -25.41 8.64 6.58
C ASP A 164 -25.42 10.04 7.21
#